data_AF-A0A8T6MT54-F1
#
_entry.id   AF-A0A8T6MT54-F1
#
_cell.length_a   1.000
_cell.length_b   1.000
_cell.length_c   1.000
_cell.angle_alpha   90.00
_cell.angle_beta   90.00
_cell.angle_gamma   90.00
#
_symmetry.space_group_name_H-M   'P 1'
#
loop_
_entity.id
_entity.type
_entity.pdbx_description
1 polymer ?
#
loop_
_entity_poly.entity_id
_entity_poly.type
_entity_poly.pdbx_seq_one_letter_code
_entity_poly.pdbx_strand_id
1 'polypeptide(L)'
;ELLQNLDTRTVLRMTMIRNHNDSESMIPVFADMIKRANVHFIEIKSYMHIGRSTNRLDYSDMLEFDEISHFANQLAQKSQIYSVSNESTISRIVLLQNQQRQISPFISAYAQTS
;
A
#
# COMPACT_ATOMS: atom_id res chain seq x y z
N GLU A 1 9.55 11.80 -8.94
CA GLU A 1 10.87 11.61 -9.56
C GLU A 1 12.03 11.48 -8.56
N LEU A 2 11.96 12.06 -7.35
CA LEU A 2 13.01 11.86 -6.34
C LEU A 2 13.11 10.39 -5.85
N LEU A 3 11.98 9.78 -5.48
CA LEU A 3 11.94 8.46 -4.83
C LEU A 3 12.55 7.33 -5.67
N GLN A 4 12.41 7.39 -6.99
CA GLN A 4 12.97 6.38 -7.89
C GLN A 4 14.51 6.38 -7.91
N ASN A 5 15.15 7.53 -7.69
CA ASN A 5 16.59 7.69 -7.85
C ASN A 5 17.37 7.55 -6.52
N LEU A 6 16.69 7.32 -5.41
CA LEU A 6 17.34 7.09 -4.13
C LEU A 6 17.96 5.70 -4.08
N ASP A 7 19.22 5.62 -3.66
CA ASP A 7 19.95 4.37 -3.41
C ASP A 7 19.58 3.78 -2.03
N THR A 8 18.28 3.54 -1.85
CA THR A 8 17.74 2.92 -0.64
C THR A 8 16.43 2.22 -0.95
N ARG A 9 16.02 1.33 -0.05
CA ARG A 9 14.69 0.72 -0.10
C ARG A 9 13.64 1.82 0.08
N THR A 10 12.69 1.86 -0.85
CA THR A 10 11.60 2.83 -0.86
C THR A 10 10.26 2.14 -0.72
N VAL A 11 9.44 2.66 0.20
CA VAL A 11 8.09 2.16 0.47
C VAL A 11 7.14 3.36 0.42
N LEU A 12 6.06 3.23 -0.33
CA LEU A 12 4.95 4.18 -0.31
C LEU A 12 3.80 3.60 0.52
N ARG A 13 3.36 4.29 1.57
CA ARG A 13 2.17 3.89 2.34
C ARG A 13 0.98 4.74 1.93
N MET A 14 -0.09 4.07 1.51
CA MET A 14 -1.38 4.66 1.20
C MET A 14 -2.37 4.27 2.29
N THR A 15 -2.81 5.26 3.07
CA THR A 15 -3.88 5.07 4.06
C THR A 15 -5.22 5.33 3.37
N MET A 16 -6.01 4.27 3.24
CA MET A 16 -7.32 4.28 2.61
C MET A 16 -8.40 4.57 3.65
N ILE A 17 -9.29 5.52 3.35
CA ILE A 17 -10.38 5.96 4.21
C ILE A 17 -11.65 5.94 3.37
N ARG A 18 -12.72 5.34 3.92
CA ARG A 18 -14.01 5.22 3.24
C ARG A 18 -14.55 6.60 2.86
N ASN A 19 -15.11 6.73 1.65
CA ASN A 19 -15.68 7.95 1.10
C ASN A 19 -14.70 9.13 0.94
N HIS A 20 -13.39 8.90 1.10
CA HIS A 20 -12.36 9.94 0.94
C HIS A 20 -11.43 9.66 -0.23
N ASN A 21 -10.91 8.43 -0.33
CA ASN A 21 -9.92 8.06 -1.34
C ASN A 21 -10.02 6.60 -1.82
N ASP A 22 -11.10 5.91 -1.49
CA ASP A 22 -11.35 4.49 -1.74
C ASP A 22 -12.18 4.21 -3.00
N SER A 23 -12.72 5.24 -3.65
CA SER A 23 -13.53 5.06 -4.87
C SER A 23 -12.74 4.42 -6.02
N GLU A 24 -13.42 3.58 -6.83
CA GLU A 24 -12.79 2.94 -8.00
C GLU A 24 -12.23 3.93 -9.03
N SER A 25 -12.84 5.12 -9.15
CA SER A 25 -12.35 6.19 -10.03
C SER A 25 -10.95 6.69 -9.65
N MET A 26 -10.50 6.47 -8.42
CA MET A 26 -9.13 6.83 -8.00
C MET A 26 -8.08 5.83 -8.47
N ILE A 27 -8.47 4.60 -8.82
CA ILE A 27 -7.53 3.52 -9.18
C ILE A 27 -6.64 3.91 -10.37
N PRO A 28 -7.16 4.45 -11.50
CA PRO A 28 -6.30 4.88 -12.61
C PRO A 28 -5.34 6.00 -12.23
N VAL A 29 -5.77 6.94 -11.38
CA VAL A 29 -4.97 8.08 -10.93
C VAL A 29 -3.82 7.60 -10.04
N PHE A 30 -4.12 6.72 -9.08
CA PHE A 30 -3.09 6.12 -8.24
C PHE A 30 -2.17 5.21 -9.03
N ALA A 31 -2.68 4.43 -9.99
CA ALA A 31 -1.85 3.58 -10.84
C ALA A 31 -0.80 4.41 -11.60
N ASP A 32 -1.17 5.58 -12.14
CA ASP A 32 -0.21 6.48 -12.77
C ASP A 32 0.81 7.04 -11.76
N MET A 33 0.33 7.50 -10.60
CA MET A 33 1.18 8.05 -9.55
C MET A 33 2.22 7.05 -9.05
N ILE A 34 1.83 5.81 -8.77
CA ILE A 34 2.73 4.79 -8.24
C ILE A 34 3.74 4.33 -9.28
N LYS A 35 3.35 4.26 -10.57
CA LYS A 35 4.28 4.00 -11.68
C LYS A 35 5.36 5.07 -11.75
N ARG A 36 4.99 6.34 -11.64
CA ARG A 36 5.93 7.47 -11.62
C ARG A 36 6.81 7.50 -10.36
N ALA A 37 6.29 7.02 -9.24
CA ALA A 37 7.06 6.91 -8.01
C ALA A 37 8.12 5.79 -8.11
N ASN A 38 7.81 4.70 -8.81
CA ASN A 38 8.67 3.53 -9.06
C ASN A 38 9.41 3.05 -7.79
N VAL A 39 8.65 3.01 -6.69
CA VAL A 39 9.12 2.53 -5.38
C VAL A 39 9.17 1.01 -5.35
N HIS A 40 9.96 0.45 -4.43
CA HIS A 40 10.10 -1.01 -4.32
C HIS A 40 8.83 -1.67 -3.80
N PHE A 41 8.18 -1.04 -2.82
CA PHE A 41 6.98 -1.58 -2.19
C PHE A 41 5.89 -0.52 -2.02
N ILE A 42 4.64 -0.96 -2.03
CA ILE A 42 3.48 -0.13 -1.70
C ILE A 42 2.67 -0.84 -0.61
N GLU A 43 2.39 -0.13 0.46
CA GLU A 43 1.53 -0.59 1.54
C GLU A 43 0.17 0.09 1.42
N ILE A 44 -0.87 -0.68 1.14
CA ILE A 44 -2.24 -0.19 1.08
C ILE A 44 -2.93 -0.62 2.36
N LYS A 45 -3.22 0.34 3.23
CA LYS A 45 -3.69 0.09 4.58
C LYS A 45 -4.99 0.83 4.85
N SER A 46 -5.97 0.17 5.45
CA SER A 46 -7.14 0.88 5.99
C SER A 46 -6.73 1.86 7.09
N TYR A 47 -7.41 3.00 7.14
CA TYR A 47 -7.51 3.76 8.37
C TYR A 47 -7.96 2.87 9.53
N MET A 48 -7.41 3.14 10.72
CA MET A 48 -7.76 2.47 11.97
C MET A 48 -8.19 3.54 12.98
N HIS A 49 -9.39 3.36 13.52
CA HIS A 49 -9.96 4.26 14.53
C HIS A 49 -9.39 3.95 15.91
N ILE A 50 -8.14 4.36 16.14
CA ILE A 50 -7.39 4.10 17.37
C ILE A 50 -6.58 5.35 17.80
N GLY A 51 -6.50 5.58 19.12
CA GLY A 51 -5.70 6.66 19.68
C GLY A 51 -6.19 8.06 19.29
N ARG A 52 -5.29 8.98 18.96
CA ARG A 52 -5.66 10.38 18.62
C ARG A 52 -6.42 10.53 17.29
N SER A 53 -6.58 9.45 16.53
CA SER A 53 -7.28 9.48 15.25
C SER A 53 -8.80 9.53 15.38
N THR A 54 -9.33 9.24 16.57
CA THR A 54 -10.77 9.22 16.88
C THR A 54 -11.41 10.61 16.91
N ASN A 55 -10.61 11.67 16.99
CA ASN A 55 -11.11 13.05 17.10
C ASN A 55 -11.47 13.67 15.73
N ARG A 56 -11.22 12.97 14.63
CA ARG A 56 -11.28 13.54 13.26
C ARG A 56 -12.00 12.67 12.25
N LEU A 57 -12.10 11.37 12.50
CA LEU A 57 -12.70 10.38 11.61
C LEU A 57 -13.41 9.35 12.49
N ASP A 58 -14.50 8.81 11.98
CA ASP A 58 -15.36 7.87 12.67
C ASP A 58 -14.92 6.42 12.43
N TYR A 59 -15.41 5.50 13.27
CA TYR A 59 -15.17 4.08 13.09
C TYR A 59 -15.68 3.57 11.73
N SER A 60 -16.79 4.12 11.24
CA SER A 60 -17.37 3.81 9.92
C SER A 60 -16.48 4.19 8.74
N ASP A 61 -15.50 5.07 8.96
CA ASP A 61 -14.56 5.49 7.92
C ASP A 61 -13.46 4.45 7.66
N MET A 62 -13.40 3.41 8.50
CA MET A 62 -12.54 2.25 8.28
C MET A 62 -13.09 1.39 7.13
N LEU A 63 -12.17 0.86 6.33
CA LEU A 63 -12.44 -0.15 5.32
C LEU A 63 -12.20 -1.53 5.91
N GLU A 64 -13.05 -2.49 5.57
CA GLU A 64 -12.84 -3.89 5.87
C GLU A 64 -11.71 -4.47 5.00
N PHE A 65 -11.16 -5.61 5.43
CA PHE A 65 -10.03 -6.20 4.72
C PHE A 65 -10.35 -6.54 3.27
N ASP A 66 -11.54 -7.06 2.99
CA ASP A 66 -11.96 -7.41 1.63
C ASP A 66 -12.01 -6.19 0.71
N GLU A 67 -12.39 -5.02 1.23
CA GLU A 67 -12.40 -3.75 0.48
C GLU A 67 -10.96 -3.29 0.17
N ILE A 68 -10.06 -3.38 1.14
CA ILE A 68 -8.63 -3.09 0.94
C ILE A 68 -8.00 -4.06 -0.05
N SER A 69 -8.29 -5.36 0.08
CA SER A 69 -7.77 -6.40 -0.80
C SER A 69 -8.27 -6.21 -2.23
N HIS A 70 -9.57 -5.93 -2.39
CA HIS A 70 -10.15 -5.59 -3.69
C HIS A 70 -9.43 -4.39 -4.32
N PHE A 71 -9.32 -3.28 -3.58
CA PHE A 71 -8.67 -2.06 -4.07
C PHE A 71 -7.20 -2.32 -4.48
N ALA A 72 -6.47 -3.06 -3.64
CA ALA A 72 -5.07 -3.39 -3.89
C ALA A 72 -4.88 -4.25 -5.14
N ASN A 73 -5.74 -5.25 -5.35
CA ASN A 73 -5.71 -6.10 -6.54
C ASN A 73 -6.01 -5.31 -7.81
N GLN A 74 -7.04 -4.46 -7.79
CA GLN A 74 -7.39 -3.61 -8.93
C GLN A 74 -6.27 -2.61 -9.25
N LEU A 75 -5.64 -2.02 -8.22
CA LEU A 75 -4.50 -1.12 -8.39
C LEU A 75 -3.29 -1.84 -8.98
N ALA A 76 -2.95 -3.02 -8.47
CA ALA A 76 -1.88 -3.85 -9.00
C ALA A 76 -2.11 -4.18 -10.48
N GLN A 77 -3.30 -4.69 -10.82
CA GLN A 77 -3.70 -5.02 -12.19
C GLN A 77 -3.60 -3.79 -13.11
N LYS A 78 -4.09 -2.64 -12.67
CA LYS A 78 -4.06 -1.40 -13.46
C LYS A 78 -2.65 -0.85 -13.66
N SER A 79 -1.79 -1.01 -12.66
CA SER A 79 -0.39 -0.55 -12.70
C SER A 79 0.49 -1.39 -13.62
N GLN A 80 0.17 -2.67 -13.81
CA GLN A 80 0.93 -3.68 -14.58
C GLN A 80 2.37 -3.95 -14.11
N ILE A 81 2.92 -3.14 -13.21
CA ILE A 81 4.31 -3.26 -12.72
C ILE A 81 4.38 -3.65 -11.25
N TYR A 82 3.24 -3.72 -10.55
CA TYR A 82 3.15 -4.18 -9.17
C TYR A 82 2.31 -5.46 -9.09
N SER A 83 2.65 -6.34 -8.14
CA SER A 83 1.82 -7.50 -7.77
C SER A 83 1.69 -7.58 -6.26
N VAL A 84 0.63 -8.22 -5.77
CA VAL A 84 0.48 -8.53 -4.35
C VAL A 84 1.60 -9.49 -3.92
N SER A 85 2.30 -9.17 -2.83
CA SER A 85 3.38 -9.98 -2.29
C SER A 85 3.10 -10.51 -0.88
N ASN A 86 2.28 -9.79 -0.09
CA ASN A 86 1.88 -10.22 1.25
C ASN A 86 0.63 -9.45 1.71
N GLU A 87 -0.01 -9.92 2.78
CA GLU A 87 -1.19 -9.31 3.36
C GLU A 87 -1.28 -9.57 4.88
N SER A 88 -2.04 -8.73 5.58
CA SER A 88 -2.41 -8.98 6.97
C SER A 88 -3.84 -8.50 7.21
N THR A 89 -4.74 -9.46 7.40
CA THR A 89 -6.16 -9.22 7.70
C THR A 89 -6.33 -8.43 9.01
N ILE A 90 -5.58 -8.79 10.06
CA ILE A 90 -5.65 -8.14 11.38
C ILE A 90 -5.28 -6.65 11.27
N SER A 91 -4.27 -6.33 10.46
CA SER A 91 -3.81 -4.94 10.26
C SER A 91 -4.50 -4.23 9.10
N ARG A 92 -5.45 -4.90 8.42
CA ARG A 92 -6.17 -4.44 7.22
C ARG A 92 -5.22 -3.81 6.19
N ILE A 93 -4.19 -4.56 5.81
CA ILE A 93 -3.11 -4.08 4.94
C ILE A 93 -2.76 -5.11 3.87
N VAL A 94 -2.47 -4.63 2.66
CA VAL A 94 -1.92 -5.40 1.55
C VAL A 94 -0.61 -4.76 1.10
N LEU A 95 0.40 -5.60 0.87
CA LEU A 95 1.71 -5.21 0.37
C LEU A 95 1.80 -5.55 -1.11
N LEU A 96 2.09 -4.54 -1.93
CA LEU A 96 2.45 -4.71 -3.33
C LEU A 96 3.96 -4.59 -3.51
N GLN A 97 4.54 -5.44 -4.37
CA GLN A 97 5.94 -5.40 -4.75
C GLN A 97 6.10 -5.04 -6.23
N ASN A 98 7.06 -4.16 -6.50
CA ASN A 98 7.44 -3.77 -7.84
C ASN A 98 8.15 -4.92 -8.58
N GLN A 99 7.61 -5.31 -9.72
CA GLN A 99 8.12 -6.39 -10.58
C GLN A 99 9.27 -5.95 -11.48
N GLN A 100 9.46 -4.65 -11.69
CA GLN A 100 10.56 -4.08 -12.46
C GLN A 100 11.75 -3.67 -11.58
N ARG A 101 11.54 -3.59 -10.27
CA ARG A 101 12.56 -3.15 -9.29
C ARG A 101 12.54 -4.06 -8.06
N GLN A 102 12.73 -5.35 -8.29
CA GLN A 102 12.63 -6.37 -7.25
C GLN A 102 13.82 -6.33 -6.28
N ILE A 103 13.51 -6.35 -4.98
CA ILE A 103 14.47 -6.59 -3.91
C ILE A 103 13.82 -7.53 -2.89
N SER A 104 14.63 -8.28 -2.13
CA SER A 104 14.12 -9.14 -1.07
C SER A 104 13.29 -8.33 -0.06
N PRO A 105 12.03 -8.70 0.24
CA PRO A 105 11.25 -8.06 1.30
C PRO A 105 11.92 -8.20 2.66
N PHE A 106 12.59 -9.33 2.91
CA PHE A 106 13.35 -9.58 4.12
C PHE A 106 14.71 -8.87 4.08
N ILE A 107 15.07 -8.21 5.17
CA ILE A 107 16.39 -7.63 5.36
C ILE A 107 17.26 -8.70 6.03
N SER A 108 18.20 -9.27 5.27
CA SER A 108 19.04 -10.39 5.69
C SER A 108 19.82 -10.13 6.98
N ALA A 109 20.15 -8.87 7.27
CA ALA A 109 20.82 -8.47 8.51
C ALA A 109 20.04 -8.88 9.78
N TYR A 110 18.72 -9.06 9.70
CA TYR A 110 17.89 -9.47 10.83
C TYR A 110 17.56 -10.98 10.84
N ALA A 111 17.82 -11.70 9.74
CA ALA A 111 17.57 -13.14 9.64
C ALA A 111 18.54 -14.00 10.48
N GLN A 112 19.68 -13.43 10.87
CA GLN A 112 20.72 -14.08 11.69
C GLN A 112 20.52 -13.87 13.20
N THR A 113 19.46 -13.17 13.60
CA THR A 113 19.17 -12.81 15.00
C THR A 113 17.87 -13.42 15.54
N SER A 114 17.30 -14.39 14.83
CA SER A 114 16.11 -15.15 15.23
C SER A 114 16.46 -16.60 15.53
#